data_AF-A0AAU9IGE3-F1
#
_entry.id   AF-A0AAU9IGE3-F1
#
_cell.length_a   1.000
_cell.length_b   1.000
_cell.length_c   1.000
_cell.angle_alpha   90.00
_cell.angle_beta   90.00
_cell.angle_gamma   90.00
#
_symmetry.space_group_name_H-M   'P 1'
#
loop_
_entity.id
_entity.type
_entity.pdbx_description
1 polymer ?
#
loop_
_entity_poly.entity_id
_entity_poly.type
_entity_poly.pdbx_seq_one_letter_code
_entity_poly.pdbx_strand_id
1 'polypeptide(L)'
;MLIHSSFYKLDLTLPEGHFSVQSYQEMTETPSISSLTFQRLISVFDFPYLPFLLNQDLSTHICALLYECTDQETTQNLFCGFEQLLLQGLYSGSSIRMAEFSNPQNPDFVYLIAHMQDRPGLGSFFCAAKLAIFKFTYVELFGEGMDSIINYIKAVKIVKDEIFTQTLALKEAIEQKNKESNQYAQLSASLFTKIKALKEQHDNASEQIKNLNSQLKRQQSTGQDNIEQDLECLLCRNSMKNVVFLPCGHIVACKDCTIIQMKLQLNTPIGRRAQGVVCPLCKTKIREAREVYF
;
A
#
# COMPACT_ATOMS: atom_id res chain seq x y z
N MET A 1 51.01 24.26 -16.66
CA MET A 1 51.53 22.88 -16.74
C MET A 1 50.33 21.97 -16.50
N LEU A 2 49.77 21.37 -17.54
CA LEU A 2 48.58 20.51 -17.43
C LEU A 2 49.03 19.17 -16.85
N ILE A 3 48.99 19.05 -15.52
CA ILE A 3 49.17 17.78 -14.83
C ILE A 3 48.02 16.89 -15.29
N HIS A 4 48.31 15.72 -15.87
CA HIS A 4 47.30 14.70 -16.13
C HIS A 4 46.74 14.24 -14.78
N SER A 5 45.73 14.95 -14.28
CA SER A 5 45.01 14.60 -13.08
C SER A 5 44.13 13.39 -13.36
N SER A 6 44.62 12.21 -13.02
CA SER A 6 43.83 10.99 -13.05
C SER A 6 42.84 11.02 -11.89
N PHE A 7 41.55 10.97 -12.20
CA PHE A 7 40.53 10.73 -11.20
C PHE A 7 40.39 9.23 -10.96
N TYR A 8 40.29 8.85 -9.69
CA TYR A 8 40.09 7.48 -9.25
C TYR A 8 38.67 7.30 -8.75
N LYS A 9 38.08 6.13 -9.06
CA LYS A 9 36.82 5.72 -8.46
C LYS A 9 37.09 5.30 -7.02
N LEU A 10 36.39 5.93 -6.08
CA LEU A 10 36.41 5.60 -4.67
C LEU A 10 35.00 5.19 -4.23
N ASP A 11 34.88 4.02 -3.63
CA ASP A 11 33.64 3.50 -3.08
C ASP A 11 33.57 3.78 -1.57
N LEU A 12 32.59 4.57 -1.13
CA LEU A 12 32.33 4.91 0.26
C LEU A 12 31.10 4.15 0.76
N THR A 13 31.28 3.37 1.82
CA THR A 13 30.17 2.68 2.50
C THR A 13 29.78 3.46 3.76
N LEU A 14 28.61 4.09 3.73
CA LEU A 14 28.00 4.83 4.83
C LEU A 14 26.82 4.04 5.44
N PRO A 15 26.32 4.40 6.64
CA PRO A 15 25.12 3.79 7.20
C PRO A 15 23.87 3.91 6.31
N GLU A 16 23.76 5.00 5.56
CA GLU A 16 22.62 5.31 4.68
C GLU A 16 22.71 4.57 3.33
N GLY A 17 23.89 4.08 2.96
CA GLY A 17 24.07 3.40 1.68
C GLY A 17 25.50 3.36 1.17
N HIS A 18 25.65 2.86 -0.04
CA HIS A 18 26.91 2.73 -0.74
C HIS A 18 27.02 3.79 -1.85
N PHE A 19 28.11 4.54 -1.87
CA PHE A 19 28.31 5.68 -2.76
C PHE A 19 29.61 5.54 -3.54
N SER A 20 29.55 5.65 -4.86
CA SER A 20 30.75 5.72 -5.71
C SER A 20 31.03 7.17 -6.07
N VAL A 21 32.23 7.65 -5.78
CA VAL A 21 32.67 9.03 -6.08
C VAL A 21 33.94 9.06 -6.91
N GLN A 22 34.11 10.18 -7.63
CA GLN A 22 35.39 10.51 -8.23
C GLN A 22 36.24 11.23 -7.18
N SER A 23 37.45 10.71 -7.00
CA SER A 23 38.43 11.26 -6.08
C SER A 23 39.69 11.65 -6.86
N TYR A 24 40.29 12.78 -6.49
CA TYR A 24 41.64 13.11 -6.92
C TYR A 24 42.60 12.60 -5.85
N GLN A 25 43.50 11.68 -6.22
CA GLN A 25 44.50 11.10 -5.32
C GLN A 25 45.89 11.46 -5.85
N GLU A 26 46.81 11.86 -4.97
CA GLU A 26 48.18 12.14 -5.39
C GLU A 26 48.88 10.85 -5.87
N MET A 27 49.64 10.94 -6.96
CA MET A 27 50.29 9.78 -7.61
C MET A 27 51.33 9.07 -6.73
N THR A 28 51.66 9.61 -5.57
CA THR A 28 52.60 9.04 -4.61
C THR A 28 52.03 7.84 -3.86
N GLU A 29 50.71 7.68 -3.79
CA GLU A 29 50.08 6.55 -3.11
C GLU A 29 49.98 5.32 -4.02
N THR A 30 50.77 4.29 -3.73
CA THR A 30 50.57 2.94 -4.27
C THR A 30 50.37 1.95 -3.11
N PRO A 31 49.23 1.21 -3.04
CA PRO A 31 48.08 1.24 -3.95
C PRO A 31 47.13 2.43 -3.70
N SER A 32 46.38 2.83 -4.73
CA SER A 32 45.34 3.85 -4.62
C SER A 32 44.17 3.34 -3.77
N ILE A 33 43.50 4.26 -3.07
CA ILE A 33 42.36 3.94 -2.22
C ILE A 33 41.16 3.69 -3.11
N SER A 34 40.67 2.44 -3.12
CA SER A 34 39.52 2.04 -3.94
C SER A 34 38.22 1.97 -3.13
N SER A 35 38.29 1.73 -1.82
CA SER A 35 37.12 1.72 -0.95
C SER A 35 37.43 2.14 0.49
N LEU A 36 36.43 2.73 1.14
CA LEU A 36 36.45 3.09 2.55
C LEU A 36 35.11 2.76 3.20
N THR A 37 35.16 2.26 4.44
CA THR A 37 33.99 1.90 5.23
C THR A 37 33.88 2.79 6.46
N PHE A 38 32.78 3.53 6.55
CA PHE A 38 32.46 4.39 7.67
C PHE A 38 32.43 3.60 8.98
N GLN A 39 33.08 4.14 10.01
CA GLN A 39 33.07 3.58 11.34
C GLN A 39 32.15 4.40 12.25
N ARG A 40 32.45 5.69 12.39
CA ARG A 40 31.74 6.59 13.30
C ARG A 40 32.02 8.05 13.00
N LEU A 41 31.17 8.92 13.54
CA LEU A 41 31.47 10.33 13.68
C LEU A 41 32.37 10.53 14.90
N ILE A 42 33.35 11.41 14.77
CA ILE A 42 34.31 11.74 15.82
C ILE A 42 34.41 13.26 16.00
N SER A 43 34.78 13.66 17.21
CA SER A 43 35.33 14.97 17.53
C SER A 43 36.85 14.95 17.34
N VAL A 44 37.46 16.07 16.99
CA VAL A 44 38.94 16.18 16.94
C VAL A 44 39.59 15.79 18.27
N PHE A 45 38.88 16.00 19.38
CA PHE A 45 39.37 15.66 20.72
C PHE A 45 39.33 14.17 21.05
N ASP A 46 38.70 13.34 20.21
CA ASP A 46 38.75 11.87 20.37
C ASP A 46 40.14 11.32 20.05
N PHE A 47 40.96 12.09 19.33
CA PHE A 47 42.37 11.82 19.09
C PHE A 47 43.24 12.87 19.79
N PRO A 48 43.96 12.50 20.87
CA PRO A 48 44.69 13.47 21.69
C PRO A 48 45.69 14.34 20.91
N TYR A 49 46.31 13.77 19.87
CA TYR A 49 47.34 14.47 19.09
C TYR A 49 46.79 15.15 17.83
N LEU A 50 45.57 14.84 17.41
CA LEU A 50 45.00 15.43 16.19
C LEU A 50 44.90 16.96 16.26
N PRO A 51 44.47 17.61 17.37
CA PRO A 51 44.49 19.07 17.45
C PRO A 51 45.89 19.67 17.24
N PHE A 52 46.95 18.98 17.67
CA PHE A 52 48.32 19.42 17.44
C PHE A 52 48.70 19.27 15.96
N LEU A 53 48.36 18.13 15.34
CA LEU A 53 48.58 17.90 13.90
C LEU A 53 47.83 18.91 13.03
N LEU A 54 46.59 19.30 13.41
CA LEU A 54 45.80 20.29 12.68
C LEU A 54 46.44 21.70 12.65
N ASN A 55 47.35 21.98 13.59
CA ASN A 55 48.11 23.24 13.61
C ASN A 55 49.41 23.16 12.78
N GLN A 56 49.71 22.00 12.17
CA GLN A 56 50.84 21.79 11.28
C GLN A 56 50.41 21.75 9.81
N ASP A 57 51.39 21.61 8.91
CA ASP A 57 51.11 21.37 7.50
C ASP A 57 50.64 19.93 7.28
N LEU A 58 49.34 19.75 7.04
CA LEU A 58 48.71 18.44 6.78
C LEU A 58 48.77 18.03 5.32
N SER A 59 49.45 18.78 4.44
CA SER A 59 49.51 18.45 3.01
C SER A 59 49.98 17.01 2.77
N THR A 60 50.89 16.51 3.61
CA THR A 60 51.40 15.12 3.54
C THR A 60 50.40 14.05 3.95
N HIS A 61 49.34 14.42 4.68
CA HIS A 61 48.32 13.48 5.16
C HIS A 61 47.12 13.41 4.22
N ILE A 62 47.00 14.32 3.25
CA ILE A 62 45.89 14.32 2.30
C ILE A 62 46.14 13.22 1.27
N CYS A 63 45.27 12.22 1.26
CA CYS A 63 45.32 11.14 0.28
C CYS A 63 44.30 11.32 -0.84
N ALA A 64 43.17 11.98 -0.56
CA ALA A 64 42.15 12.20 -1.57
C ALA A 64 41.36 13.49 -1.36
N LEU A 65 41.01 14.16 -2.47
CA LEU A 65 40.06 15.26 -2.51
C LEU A 65 38.79 14.81 -3.25
N LEU A 66 37.62 15.06 -2.66
CA LEU A 66 36.33 14.68 -3.22
C LEU A 66 35.56 15.91 -3.69
N TYR A 67 35.22 15.88 -4.98
CA TYR A 67 34.49 16.97 -5.63
C TYR A 67 33.03 16.58 -5.82
N GLU A 68 32.14 17.54 -5.64
CA GLU A 68 30.74 17.37 -5.99
C GLU A 68 30.58 17.45 -7.50
N CYS A 69 30.12 16.35 -8.10
CA CYS A 69 29.75 16.31 -9.51
C CYS A 69 28.27 16.68 -9.64
N THR A 70 27.98 17.83 -10.25
CA THR A 70 26.61 18.34 -10.41
C THR A 70 25.73 17.45 -11.29
N ASP A 71 26.34 16.58 -12.10
CA ASP A 71 25.64 15.82 -13.12
C ASP A 71 25.27 14.40 -12.64
N GLN A 72 25.65 14.02 -11.42
CA GLN A 72 25.38 12.70 -10.84
C GLN A 72 24.59 12.81 -9.53
N GLU A 73 23.32 12.38 -9.57
CA GLU A 73 22.41 12.36 -8.42
C GLU A 73 23.00 11.61 -7.22
N THR A 74 23.72 10.51 -7.46
CA THR A 74 24.40 9.72 -6.42
C THR A 74 25.43 10.53 -5.64
N THR A 75 26.16 11.40 -6.31
CA THR A 75 27.19 12.23 -5.70
C THR A 75 26.57 13.35 -4.88
N GLN A 76 25.53 14.02 -5.39
CA GLN A 76 24.77 15.01 -4.64
C GLN A 76 24.15 14.43 -3.37
N ASN A 77 23.56 13.24 -3.47
CA ASN A 77 22.98 12.55 -2.32
C ASN A 77 24.03 12.19 -1.27
N LEU A 78 25.25 11.80 -1.68
CA LEU A 78 26.35 11.59 -0.75
C LEU A 78 26.69 12.88 0.00
N PHE A 79 26.98 13.98 -0.72
CA PHE A 79 27.41 15.23 -0.08
C PHE A 79 26.30 15.79 0.81
N CYS A 80 25.05 15.78 0.35
CA CYS A 80 23.90 16.18 1.15
C CYS A 80 23.74 15.29 2.39
N GLY A 81 23.84 13.96 2.24
CA GLY A 81 23.77 13.02 3.36
C GLY A 81 24.89 13.21 4.37
N PHE A 82 26.13 13.41 3.89
CA PHE A 82 27.29 13.66 4.74
C PHE A 82 27.22 15.01 5.45
N GLU A 83 26.82 16.07 4.73
CA GLU A 83 26.53 17.38 5.33
C GLU A 83 25.44 17.24 6.41
N GLN A 84 24.33 16.53 6.13
CA GLN A 84 23.29 16.28 7.13
C GLN A 84 23.81 15.49 8.33
N LEU A 85 24.62 14.46 8.13
CA LEU A 85 25.25 13.70 9.21
C LEU A 85 26.12 14.58 10.11
N LEU A 86 26.94 15.44 9.50
CA LEU A 86 27.77 16.41 10.24
C LEU A 86 26.91 17.46 10.95
N LEU A 87 25.87 17.99 10.29
CA LEU A 87 24.97 19.04 10.79
C LEU A 87 24.03 18.55 11.91
N GLN A 88 23.48 17.34 11.82
CA GLN A 88 22.68 16.72 12.90
C GLN A 88 23.50 16.65 14.19
N GLY A 89 24.81 16.52 14.04
CA GLY A 89 25.72 16.63 15.13
C GLY A 89 25.77 17.99 15.82
N LEU A 90 25.81 19.09 15.06
CA LEU A 90 26.15 20.44 15.54
C LEU A 90 25.23 21.00 16.64
N TYR A 91 24.02 20.46 16.82
CA TYR A 91 23.10 20.87 17.88
C TYR A 91 23.66 20.66 19.30
N SER A 92 24.75 19.90 19.48
CA SER A 92 25.38 19.67 20.79
C SER A 92 26.60 20.55 21.12
N GLY A 93 26.93 21.55 20.30
CA GLY A 93 27.94 22.56 20.64
C GLY A 93 29.41 22.07 20.65
N SER A 94 29.68 20.87 20.14
CA SER A 94 31.05 20.35 20.03
C SER A 94 31.75 20.84 18.76
N SER A 95 33.05 21.15 18.93
CA SER A 95 34.06 21.44 17.91
C SER A 95 34.09 20.43 16.75
N ILE A 96 34.61 20.89 15.60
CA ILE A 96 34.97 20.17 14.36
C ILE A 96 34.69 18.66 14.38
N ARG A 97 33.83 18.21 13.48
CA ARG A 97 33.46 16.80 13.36
C ARG A 97 34.07 16.21 12.12
N MET A 98 34.72 15.07 12.29
CA MET A 98 35.24 14.29 11.19
C MET A 98 34.53 12.95 11.19
N ALA A 99 34.54 12.27 10.05
CA ALA A 99 34.09 10.89 9.96
C ALA A 99 35.31 9.98 9.90
N GLU A 100 35.35 8.98 10.78
CA GLU A 100 36.38 7.95 10.78
C GLU A 100 35.98 6.84 9.82
N PHE A 101 36.91 6.47 8.95
CA PHE A 101 36.78 5.39 7.98
C PHE A 101 37.94 4.41 8.13
N SER A 102 37.65 3.14 7.85
CA SER A 102 38.64 2.08 7.72
C SER A 102 38.78 1.67 6.26
N ASN A 103 40.00 1.28 5.87
CA ASN A 103 40.26 0.61 4.60
C ASN A 103 40.47 -0.89 4.91
N PRO A 104 39.59 -1.81 4.45
CA PRO A 104 39.75 -3.24 4.68
C PRO A 104 41.08 -3.80 4.13
N GLN A 105 41.63 -3.17 3.09
CA GLN A 105 42.89 -3.58 2.46
C GLN A 105 44.12 -3.07 3.22
N ASN A 106 43.95 -2.08 4.11
CA ASN A 106 45.06 -1.45 4.81
C ASN A 106 44.64 -0.99 6.22
N PRO A 107 44.58 -1.93 7.19
CA PRO A 107 44.03 -1.68 8.53
C PRO A 107 44.96 -0.86 9.42
N ASP A 108 46.22 -0.64 9.02
CA ASP A 108 47.22 0.09 9.81
C ASP A 108 46.98 1.61 9.83
N PHE A 109 46.09 2.09 8.95
CA PHE A 109 45.76 3.51 8.82
C PHE A 109 44.32 3.79 9.21
N VAL A 110 44.14 4.97 9.78
CA VAL A 110 42.86 5.60 10.06
C VAL A 110 42.64 6.68 9.02
N TYR A 111 41.49 6.64 8.34
CA TYR A 111 41.13 7.62 7.33
C TYR A 111 40.09 8.57 7.92
N LEU A 112 40.41 9.86 7.96
CA LEU A 112 39.50 10.89 8.47
C LEU A 112 38.98 11.71 7.30
N ILE A 113 37.65 11.77 7.17
CA ILE A 113 37.01 12.64 6.18
C ILE A 113 36.52 13.89 6.90
N ALA A 114 36.97 15.05 6.45
CA ALA A 114 36.52 16.35 6.96
C ALA A 114 35.82 17.13 5.86
N HIS A 115 34.89 17.99 6.27
CA HIS A 115 34.18 18.88 5.36
C HIS A 115 34.85 20.26 5.29
N MET A 116 34.77 20.89 4.12
CA MET A 116 35.43 22.18 3.87
C MET A 116 34.98 23.31 4.81
N GLN A 117 33.79 23.16 5.42
CA GLN A 117 33.23 24.13 6.37
C GLN A 117 33.74 23.94 7.80
N ASP A 118 34.38 22.82 8.13
CA ASP A 118 34.97 22.58 9.45
C ASP A 118 36.26 23.42 9.60
N ARG A 119 36.14 24.60 10.22
CA ARG A 119 37.26 25.54 10.48
C ARG A 119 37.51 25.67 11.98
N PRO A 120 38.79 25.71 12.44
CA PRO A 120 39.95 26.33 11.77
C PRO A 120 41.11 25.37 11.40
N GLY A 121 41.82 25.66 10.30
CA GLY A 121 43.08 25.00 9.91
C GLY A 121 43.02 24.21 8.60
N LEU A 122 41.88 23.59 8.28
CA LEU A 122 41.79 22.66 7.14
C LEU A 122 41.43 23.33 5.80
N GLY A 123 40.79 24.50 5.82
CA GLY A 123 40.14 25.08 4.65
C GLY A 123 41.07 25.42 3.46
N SER A 124 42.36 25.66 3.69
CA SER A 124 43.33 25.95 2.62
C SER A 124 43.63 24.75 1.73
N PHE A 125 43.37 23.53 2.22
CA PHE A 125 43.74 22.30 1.54
C PHE A 125 42.70 21.80 0.54
N PHE A 126 41.46 22.29 0.63
CA PHE A 126 40.36 21.69 -0.11
C PHE A 126 40.39 21.98 -1.61
N CYS A 127 41.07 23.02 -2.09
CA CYS A 127 41.19 23.29 -3.54
C CYS A 127 39.83 23.22 -4.29
N ALA A 128 38.75 23.74 -3.69
CA ALA A 128 37.35 23.65 -4.15
C ALA A 128 36.65 22.28 -4.02
N ALA A 129 37.32 21.25 -3.51
CA ALA A 129 36.70 20.02 -3.04
C ALA A 129 35.78 20.30 -1.85
N LYS A 130 34.72 19.49 -1.71
CA LYS A 130 33.81 19.58 -0.56
C LYS A 130 34.31 18.78 0.63
N LEU A 131 34.93 17.63 0.36
CA LEU A 131 35.49 16.74 1.36
C LEU A 131 36.97 16.47 1.06
N ALA A 132 37.75 16.30 2.12
CA ALA A 132 39.13 15.88 2.05
C ALA A 132 39.29 14.63 2.93
N ILE A 133 40.02 13.64 2.40
CA ILE A 133 40.38 12.43 3.11
C ILE A 133 41.82 12.57 3.57
N PHE A 134 41.99 12.48 4.88
CA PHE A 134 43.28 12.46 5.54
C PHE A 134 43.59 11.04 5.98
N LYS A 135 44.85 10.65 5.88
CA LYS A 135 45.34 9.33 6.25
C LYS A 135 46.35 9.49 7.37
N PHE A 136 46.10 8.83 8.49
CA PHE A 136 46.97 8.84 9.65
C PHE A 136 47.29 7.42 10.08
N THR A 137 48.46 7.23 10.66
CA THR A 137 48.76 6.05 11.47
C THR A 137 48.11 6.20 12.85
N TYR A 138 47.86 5.08 13.53
CA TYR A 138 47.42 5.11 14.94
C TYR A 138 48.43 5.84 15.84
N VAL A 139 49.71 5.69 15.55
CA VAL A 139 50.79 6.34 16.31
C VAL A 139 50.72 7.86 16.20
N GLU A 140 50.40 8.41 15.03
CA GLU A 140 50.23 9.87 14.87
C GLU A 140 49.02 10.40 15.65
N LEU A 141 47.91 9.66 15.65
CA LEU A 141 46.67 10.11 16.29
C LEU A 141 46.70 10.00 17.82
N PHE A 142 47.35 8.96 18.34
CA PHE A 142 47.34 8.66 19.77
C PHE A 142 48.70 8.83 20.46
N GLY A 143 49.79 8.92 19.72
CA GLY A 143 51.17 9.05 20.22
C GLY A 143 51.89 7.71 20.41
N GLU A 144 53.20 7.76 20.61
CA GLU A 144 54.04 6.63 21.04
C GLU A 144 54.09 6.60 22.58
N GLY A 145 53.27 5.76 23.21
CA GLY A 145 53.30 5.64 24.66
C GLY A 145 52.20 4.76 25.24
N MET A 146 52.31 4.41 26.52
CA MET A 146 51.26 3.65 27.20
C MET A 146 49.97 4.47 27.33
N ASP A 147 50.05 5.79 27.46
CA ASP A 147 48.89 6.68 27.56
C ASP A 147 48.05 6.68 26.27
N SER A 148 48.71 6.58 25.12
CA SER A 148 48.11 6.40 23.79
C SER A 148 47.21 5.16 23.73
N ILE A 149 47.76 4.02 24.13
CA ILE A 149 47.06 2.73 24.17
C ILE A 149 45.90 2.78 25.17
N ILE A 150 46.11 3.39 26.34
CA ILE A 150 45.05 3.56 27.35
C ILE A 150 43.90 4.40 26.81
N ASN A 151 44.19 5.50 26.12
CA ASN A 151 43.17 6.36 25.53
C ASN A 151 42.42 5.66 24.40
N TYR A 152 43.12 4.91 23.55
CA TYR A 152 42.50 4.07 22.53
C TYR A 152 41.55 3.02 23.15
N ILE A 153 42.01 2.29 24.17
CA ILE A 153 41.18 1.30 24.88
C ILE A 153 39.94 1.96 25.50
N LYS A 154 40.07 3.16 26.08
CA LYS A 154 38.93 3.92 26.61
C LYS A 154 37.93 4.28 25.50
N ALA A 155 38.41 4.77 24.35
CA ALA A 155 37.55 5.10 23.22
C ALA A 155 36.81 3.88 22.68
N VAL A 156 37.52 2.75 22.49
CA VAL A 156 36.93 1.48 22.07
C VAL A 156 35.89 0.98 23.08
N LYS A 157 36.14 1.16 24.39
CA LYS A 157 35.19 0.77 25.44
C LYS A 157 33.90 1.59 25.36
N ILE A 158 33.99 2.91 25.16
CA ILE A 158 32.81 3.78 25.02
C ILE A 158 31.97 3.34 23.82
N VAL A 159 32.60 3.12 22.66
CA VAL A 159 31.89 2.65 21.44
C VAL A 159 31.25 1.28 21.66
N LYS A 160 31.96 0.35 22.32
CA LYS A 160 31.41 -0.96 22.66
C LYS A 160 30.15 -0.85 23.52
N ASP A 161 30.17 0.00 24.55
CA ASP A 161 29.04 0.16 25.47
C ASP A 161 27.84 0.83 24.76
N GLU A 162 28.10 1.73 23.83
CA GLU A 162 27.07 2.33 22.95
C GLU A 162 26.45 1.28 22.03
N ILE A 163 27.26 0.51 21.29
CA ILE A 163 26.79 -0.58 20.42
C ILE A 163 25.96 -1.59 21.21
N PHE A 164 26.40 -1.93 22.43
CA PHE A 164 25.67 -2.85 23.28
C PHE A 164 24.30 -2.30 23.68
N THR A 165 24.22 -1.01 24.01
CA THR A 165 22.96 -0.34 24.35
C THR A 165 22.01 -0.29 23.15
N GLN A 166 22.52 0.08 21.97
CA GLN A 166 21.73 0.08 20.73
C GLN A 166 21.25 -1.33 20.36
N THR A 167 22.10 -2.34 20.53
CA THR A 167 21.75 -3.75 20.29
C THR A 167 20.63 -4.21 21.23
N LEU A 168 20.68 -3.81 22.50
CA LEU A 168 19.63 -4.14 23.46
C LEU A 168 18.29 -3.46 23.09
N ALA A 169 18.32 -2.17 22.76
CA ALA A 169 17.13 -1.44 22.33
C ALA A 169 16.51 -2.05 21.05
N LEU A 170 17.33 -2.44 20.08
CA LEU A 170 16.87 -3.10 18.86
C LEU A 170 16.22 -4.46 19.17
N LYS A 171 16.80 -5.23 20.10
CA LYS A 171 16.21 -6.50 20.54
C LYS A 171 14.82 -6.30 21.16
N GLU A 172 14.67 -5.31 22.03
CA GLU A 172 13.36 -4.97 22.63
C GLU A 172 12.34 -4.55 21.56
N ALA A 173 12.76 -3.75 20.57
CA ALA A 173 11.91 -3.36 19.45
C ALA A 173 11.45 -4.57 18.60
N ILE A 174 12.36 -5.54 18.36
CA ILE A 174 12.02 -6.79 17.66
C ILE A 174 11.02 -7.63 18.46
N GLU A 175 11.22 -7.76 19.77
CA GLU A 175 10.28 -8.47 20.65
C GLU A 175 8.90 -7.83 20.64
N GLN A 176 8.82 -6.50 20.65
CA GLN A 176 7.56 -5.78 20.54
C GLN A 176 6.88 -6.00 19.19
N LYS A 177 7.64 -5.94 18.08
CA LYS A 177 7.10 -6.22 16.73
C LYS A 177 6.61 -7.65 16.57
N ASN A 178 7.27 -8.61 17.20
CA ASN A 178 6.81 -10.00 17.23
C ASN A 178 5.49 -10.15 17.99
N LYS A 179 5.31 -9.42 19.11
CA LYS A 179 4.01 -9.41 19.84
C LYS A 179 2.89 -8.83 18.97
N GLU A 180 3.13 -7.71 18.29
CA GLU A 180 2.18 -7.12 17.34
C GLU A 180 1.83 -8.10 16.21
N SER A 181 2.84 -8.74 15.61
CA SER A 181 2.65 -9.75 14.56
C SER A 181 1.75 -10.91 15.02
N ASN A 182 1.98 -11.42 16.23
CA ASN A 182 1.15 -12.47 16.82
C ASN A 182 -0.31 -12.01 17.04
N GLN A 183 -0.53 -10.76 17.46
CA GLN A 183 -1.88 -10.21 17.59
C GLN A 183 -2.58 -10.12 16.23
N TYR A 184 -1.88 -9.67 15.19
CA TYR A 184 -2.44 -9.64 13.82
C TYR A 184 -2.77 -11.04 13.30
N ALA A 185 -1.94 -12.05 13.59
CA ALA A 185 -2.21 -13.43 13.23
C ALA A 185 -3.49 -13.96 13.90
N GLN A 186 -3.69 -13.66 15.19
CA GLN A 186 -4.92 -14.03 15.92
C GLN A 186 -6.16 -13.32 15.37
N LEU A 187 -6.06 -12.02 15.07
CA LEU A 187 -7.15 -11.25 14.48
C LEU A 187 -7.53 -11.80 13.10
N SER A 188 -6.53 -12.09 12.28
CA SER A 188 -6.73 -12.69 10.95
C SER A 188 -7.47 -14.03 11.05
N ALA A 189 -7.04 -14.92 11.94
CA ALA A 189 -7.72 -16.21 12.18
C ALA A 189 -9.19 -16.01 12.59
N SER A 190 -9.47 -15.07 13.50
CA SER A 190 -10.85 -14.74 13.91
C SER A 190 -11.70 -14.22 12.75
N LEU A 191 -11.15 -13.34 11.92
CA LEU A 191 -11.83 -12.82 10.74
C LEU A 191 -12.12 -13.92 9.72
N PHE A 192 -11.19 -14.84 9.48
CA PHE A 192 -11.42 -16.01 8.61
C PHE A 192 -12.58 -16.87 9.11
N THR A 193 -12.67 -17.13 10.41
CA THR A 193 -13.81 -17.85 10.99
C THR A 193 -15.12 -17.09 10.76
N LYS A 194 -15.12 -15.77 10.95
CA LYS A 194 -16.31 -14.93 10.75
C LYS A 194 -16.76 -14.90 9.29
N ILE A 195 -15.82 -14.78 8.35
CA ILE A 195 -16.10 -14.83 6.90
C ILE A 195 -16.73 -16.18 6.52
N LYS A 196 -16.20 -17.28 7.05
CA LYS A 196 -16.76 -18.61 6.81
C LYS A 196 -18.21 -18.70 7.30
N ALA A 197 -18.49 -18.26 8.53
CA ALA A 197 -19.84 -18.26 9.09
C ALA A 197 -20.81 -17.38 8.30
N LEU A 198 -20.38 -16.19 7.87
CA LEU A 198 -21.18 -15.30 7.03
C LEU A 198 -21.49 -15.91 5.66
N LYS A 199 -20.54 -16.64 5.08
CA LYS A 199 -20.74 -17.34 3.81
C LYS A 199 -21.79 -18.45 3.94
N GLU A 200 -21.71 -19.25 5.00
CA GLU A 200 -22.73 -20.27 5.29
C GLU A 200 -24.12 -19.64 5.50
N GLN A 201 -24.21 -18.51 6.22
CA GLN A 201 -25.46 -17.76 6.37
C GLN A 201 -26.01 -17.25 5.02
N HIS A 202 -25.14 -16.72 4.17
CA HIS A 202 -25.52 -16.25 2.84
C HIS A 202 -26.05 -17.38 1.96
N ASP A 203 -25.38 -18.54 1.96
CA ASP A 203 -25.78 -19.69 1.15
C ASP A 203 -27.14 -20.24 1.60
N ASN A 204 -27.37 -20.33 2.91
CA ASN A 204 -28.65 -20.71 3.49
C ASN A 204 -29.78 -19.72 3.11
N ALA A 205 -29.52 -18.42 3.22
CA ALA A 205 -30.49 -17.40 2.85
C ALA A 205 -30.82 -17.43 1.34
N SER A 206 -29.80 -17.66 0.51
CA SER A 206 -29.96 -17.81 -0.95
C SER A 206 -30.84 -19.02 -1.30
N GLU A 207 -30.65 -20.15 -0.60
CA GLU A 207 -31.50 -21.33 -0.77
C GLU A 207 -32.94 -21.08 -0.33
N GLN A 208 -33.14 -20.41 0.80
CA GLN A 208 -34.48 -20.00 1.27
C GLN A 208 -35.19 -19.13 0.24
N ILE A 209 -34.50 -18.14 -0.34
CA ILE A 209 -35.04 -17.28 -1.40
C ILE A 209 -35.44 -18.09 -2.64
N LYS A 210 -34.59 -19.04 -3.08
CA LYS A 210 -34.92 -19.94 -4.20
C LYS A 210 -36.18 -20.77 -3.92
N ASN A 211 -36.29 -21.32 -2.71
CA ASN A 211 -37.45 -22.11 -2.30
C ASN A 211 -38.73 -21.28 -2.29
N LEU A 212 -38.71 -20.08 -1.69
CA LEU A 212 -39.84 -19.14 -1.69
C LEU A 212 -40.26 -18.75 -3.10
N ASN A 213 -39.31 -18.45 -3.99
CA ASN A 213 -39.59 -18.14 -5.39
C ASN A 213 -40.25 -19.31 -6.13
N SER A 214 -39.83 -20.56 -5.83
CA SER A 214 -40.47 -21.74 -6.43
C SER A 214 -41.91 -21.93 -5.94
N GLN A 215 -42.21 -21.62 -4.68
CA GLN A 215 -43.56 -21.64 -4.11
C GLN A 215 -44.45 -20.56 -4.74
N LEU A 216 -43.93 -19.33 -4.87
CA LEU A 216 -44.66 -18.23 -5.52
C LEU A 216 -45.03 -18.56 -6.97
N LYS A 217 -44.11 -19.14 -7.74
CA LYS A 217 -44.41 -19.58 -9.12
C LYS A 217 -45.54 -20.60 -9.18
N ARG A 218 -45.56 -21.57 -8.25
CA ARG A 218 -46.65 -22.57 -8.17
C ARG A 218 -48.00 -21.93 -7.82
N GLN A 219 -48.02 -20.93 -6.96
CA GLN A 219 -49.24 -20.19 -6.62
C GLN A 219 -49.75 -19.31 -7.78
N GLN A 220 -48.85 -18.75 -8.58
CA GLN A 220 -49.22 -17.96 -9.75
C GLN A 220 -49.85 -18.81 -10.85
N SER A 221 -49.31 -20.01 -11.13
CA SER A 221 -49.89 -20.92 -12.13
C SER A 221 -51.30 -21.38 -11.76
N THR A 222 -51.56 -21.71 -10.48
CA THR A 222 -52.91 -22.09 -10.03
C THR A 222 -53.86 -20.89 -9.95
N GLY A 223 -53.36 -19.68 -9.77
CA GLY A 223 -54.16 -18.45 -9.85
C GLY A 223 -54.61 -18.13 -11.27
N GLN A 224 -53.74 -18.25 -12.26
CA GLN A 224 -54.04 -17.92 -13.66
C GLN A 224 -55.06 -18.86 -14.30
N ASP A 225 -54.94 -20.17 -14.11
CA ASP A 225 -55.89 -21.15 -14.67
C ASP A 225 -57.32 -20.95 -14.13
N ASN A 226 -57.44 -20.59 -12.85
CA ASN A 226 -58.74 -20.31 -12.23
C ASN A 226 -59.36 -19.00 -12.72
N ILE A 227 -58.55 -17.97 -12.99
CA ILE A 227 -59.05 -16.69 -13.52
C ILE A 227 -59.48 -16.84 -14.99
N GLU A 228 -58.72 -17.58 -15.80
CA GLU A 228 -59.02 -17.77 -17.23
C GLU A 228 -60.29 -18.61 -17.43
N GLN A 229 -60.48 -19.69 -16.66
CA GLN A 229 -61.72 -20.47 -16.66
C GLN A 229 -62.95 -19.64 -16.24
N ASP A 230 -62.78 -18.65 -15.36
CA ASP A 230 -63.89 -17.79 -14.94
C ASP A 230 -64.24 -16.71 -15.97
N LEU A 231 -63.42 -16.51 -17.01
CA LEU A 231 -63.69 -15.57 -18.11
C LEU A 231 -64.24 -16.26 -19.37
N GLU A 232 -64.20 -17.58 -19.46
CA GLU A 232 -64.69 -18.34 -20.61
C GLU A 232 -66.22 -18.53 -20.64
N CYS A 233 -66.82 -18.45 -21.83
CA CYS A 233 -68.23 -18.72 -22.07
C CYS A 233 -68.64 -20.08 -21.49
N LEU A 234 -69.64 -20.10 -20.60
CA LEU A 234 -70.10 -21.35 -19.96
C LEU A 234 -70.72 -22.34 -20.96
N LEU A 235 -71.05 -21.90 -22.18
CA LEU A 235 -71.70 -22.71 -23.19
C LEU A 235 -70.71 -23.41 -24.13
N CYS A 236 -69.69 -22.71 -24.64
CA CYS A 236 -68.70 -23.32 -25.53
C CYS A 236 -67.34 -23.58 -24.89
N ARG A 237 -67.01 -22.92 -23.76
CA ARG A 237 -65.67 -22.93 -23.14
C ARG A 237 -64.53 -22.64 -24.13
N ASN A 238 -64.80 -21.82 -25.15
CA ASN A 238 -63.87 -21.56 -26.25
C ASN A 238 -63.76 -20.06 -26.62
N SER A 239 -64.57 -19.21 -26.00
CA SER A 239 -64.59 -17.77 -26.27
C SER A 239 -64.87 -17.03 -24.97
N MET A 240 -64.34 -15.83 -24.80
CA MET A 240 -64.59 -15.05 -23.59
C MET A 240 -66.07 -14.68 -23.45
N LYS A 241 -66.55 -14.64 -22.21
CA LYS A 241 -67.87 -14.11 -21.84
C LYS A 241 -67.90 -12.64 -22.28
N ASN A 242 -68.80 -12.27 -23.18
CA ASN A 242 -68.95 -10.89 -23.64
C ASN A 242 -70.42 -10.49 -23.85
N VAL A 243 -71.35 -11.24 -23.26
CA VAL A 243 -72.78 -10.93 -23.31
C VAL A 243 -73.37 -10.90 -21.90
N VAL A 244 -74.01 -9.78 -21.55
CA VAL A 244 -74.79 -9.62 -20.33
C VAL A 244 -76.26 -9.96 -20.58
N PHE A 245 -76.86 -10.76 -19.70
CA PHE A 245 -78.28 -11.10 -19.76
C PHE A 245 -79.11 -10.22 -18.81
N LEU A 246 -80.15 -9.57 -19.32
CA LEU A 246 -81.05 -8.72 -18.56
C LEU A 246 -82.38 -9.45 -18.26
N PRO A 247 -82.96 -9.28 -17.06
CA PRO A 247 -82.58 -8.33 -16.02
C PRO A 247 -81.53 -8.83 -15.01
N CYS A 248 -81.04 -10.08 -15.11
CA CYS A 248 -80.24 -10.68 -14.05
C CYS A 248 -78.77 -10.20 -13.99
N GLY A 249 -78.26 -9.52 -15.01
CA GLY A 249 -76.91 -8.93 -15.04
C GLY A 249 -75.76 -9.91 -15.22
N HIS A 250 -76.02 -11.21 -15.38
CA HIS A 250 -74.96 -12.20 -15.50
C HIS A 250 -74.29 -12.19 -16.87
N ILE A 251 -72.96 -12.17 -16.88
CA ILE A 251 -72.12 -12.26 -18.07
C ILE A 251 -71.57 -13.69 -18.10
N VAL A 252 -72.15 -14.55 -18.92
CA VAL A 252 -71.90 -16.01 -18.83
C VAL A 252 -71.72 -16.69 -20.17
N ALA A 253 -71.99 -15.98 -21.27
CA ALA A 253 -71.90 -16.52 -22.61
C ALA A 253 -71.15 -15.55 -23.52
N CYS A 254 -70.59 -16.10 -24.61
CA CYS A 254 -70.12 -15.30 -25.73
C CYS A 254 -71.27 -14.96 -26.69
N LYS A 255 -71.01 -13.99 -27.56
CA LYS A 255 -71.90 -13.55 -28.64
C LYS A 255 -72.38 -14.70 -29.51
N ASP A 256 -71.47 -15.56 -29.95
CA ASP A 256 -71.79 -16.64 -30.90
C ASP A 256 -72.71 -17.69 -30.26
N CYS A 257 -72.43 -18.11 -29.02
CA CYS A 257 -73.32 -19.03 -28.32
C CYS A 257 -74.69 -18.40 -28.03
N THR A 258 -74.72 -17.11 -27.72
CA THR A 258 -75.98 -16.40 -27.50
C THR A 258 -76.85 -16.40 -28.76
N ILE A 259 -76.26 -16.16 -29.93
CA ILE A 259 -76.98 -16.10 -31.21
C ILE A 259 -77.31 -17.50 -31.73
N ILE A 260 -76.34 -18.42 -31.72
CA ILE A 260 -76.46 -19.72 -32.37
C ILE A 260 -77.17 -20.73 -31.47
N GLN A 261 -76.69 -20.89 -30.22
CA GLN A 261 -77.19 -21.93 -29.33
C GLN A 261 -78.45 -21.48 -28.58
N MET A 262 -78.47 -20.23 -28.09
CA MET A 262 -79.62 -19.68 -27.38
C MET A 262 -80.66 -19.04 -28.31
N LYS A 263 -80.33 -18.88 -29.60
CA LYS A 263 -81.20 -18.29 -30.63
C LYS A 263 -81.72 -16.90 -30.25
N LEU A 264 -80.88 -16.11 -29.57
CA LEU A 264 -81.19 -14.75 -29.15
C LEU A 264 -80.59 -13.73 -30.11
N GLN A 265 -81.38 -12.71 -30.44
CA GLN A 265 -80.85 -11.52 -31.11
C GLN A 265 -80.34 -10.54 -30.05
N LEU A 266 -79.10 -10.08 -30.22
CA LEU A 266 -78.51 -9.09 -29.32
C LEU A 266 -79.16 -7.73 -29.50
N ASN A 267 -79.24 -6.96 -28.42
CA ASN A 267 -79.81 -5.60 -28.34
C ASN A 267 -81.29 -5.50 -28.75
N THR A 268 -82.01 -6.63 -28.76
CA THR A 268 -83.43 -6.69 -29.08
C THR A 268 -84.22 -7.24 -27.89
N PRO A 269 -85.29 -6.55 -27.43
CA PRO A 269 -86.17 -7.08 -26.40
C PRO A 269 -86.89 -8.35 -26.89
N ILE A 270 -86.87 -9.40 -26.08
CA ILE A 270 -87.57 -10.66 -26.36
C ILE A 270 -89.05 -10.45 -26.06
N GLY A 271 -89.88 -10.52 -27.11
CA GLY A 271 -91.33 -10.32 -27.01
C GLY A 271 -92.01 -11.36 -26.10
N ARG A 272 -93.11 -10.96 -25.44
CA ARG A 272 -93.84 -11.77 -24.43
C ARG A 272 -94.37 -13.14 -24.93
N ARG A 273 -94.34 -13.42 -26.23
CA ARG A 273 -94.85 -14.66 -26.86
C ARG A 273 -93.75 -15.66 -27.27
N ALA A 274 -92.47 -15.32 -27.14
CA ALA A 274 -91.38 -16.25 -27.44
C ALA A 274 -91.20 -17.28 -26.30
N GLN A 275 -90.79 -18.51 -26.64
CA GLN A 275 -90.42 -19.53 -25.65
C GLN A 275 -89.38 -18.95 -24.68
N GLY A 276 -89.65 -19.07 -23.38
CA GLY A 276 -88.92 -18.34 -22.34
C GLY A 276 -87.49 -18.86 -22.18
N VAL A 277 -86.52 -18.19 -22.82
CA VAL A 277 -85.09 -18.46 -22.62
C VAL A 277 -84.67 -17.96 -21.23
N VAL A 278 -83.88 -18.77 -20.51
CA VAL A 278 -83.43 -18.47 -19.15
C VAL A 278 -81.91 -18.36 -19.08
N CYS A 279 -81.42 -17.54 -18.14
CA CYS A 279 -80.01 -17.41 -17.84
C CYS A 279 -79.44 -18.77 -17.37
N PRO A 280 -78.35 -19.29 -17.97
CA PRO A 280 -77.75 -20.56 -17.58
C PRO A 280 -77.34 -20.62 -16.10
N LEU A 281 -76.90 -19.50 -15.53
CA LEU A 281 -76.37 -19.39 -14.17
C LEU A 281 -77.47 -19.30 -13.10
N CYS A 282 -78.40 -18.36 -13.22
CA CYS A 282 -79.40 -18.07 -12.18
C CYS A 282 -80.83 -18.48 -12.53
N LYS A 283 -81.05 -19.05 -13.73
CA LYS A 283 -82.37 -19.49 -14.26
C LYS A 283 -83.43 -18.39 -14.40
N THR A 284 -83.08 -17.12 -14.19
CA THR A 284 -83.97 -15.98 -14.44
C THR A 284 -84.28 -15.84 -15.94
N LYS A 285 -85.53 -15.55 -16.31
CA LYS A 285 -85.94 -15.34 -17.70
C LYS A 285 -85.19 -14.16 -18.31
N ILE A 286 -84.57 -14.38 -19.48
CA ILE A 286 -83.87 -13.34 -20.24
C ILE A 286 -84.91 -12.51 -20.98
N ARG A 287 -84.85 -11.20 -20.79
CA ARG A 287 -85.68 -10.21 -21.51
C ARG A 287 -84.91 -9.55 -22.65
N GLU A 288 -83.60 -9.44 -22.49
CA GLU A 288 -82.70 -8.81 -23.45
C GLU A 288 -81.29 -9.35 -23.21
N ALA A 289 -80.50 -9.47 -24.28
CA ALA A 289 -79.08 -9.82 -24.20
C ALA A 289 -78.27 -8.71 -24.88
N ARG A 290 -77.25 -8.18 -24.22
CA ARG A 290 -76.38 -7.11 -24.76
C ARG A 290 -74.93 -7.54 -24.78
N GLU A 291 -74.23 -7.18 -25.84
CA GLU A 291 -72.79 -7.33 -25.90
C GLU A 291 -72.11 -6.31 -24.99
N VAL A 292 -71.07 -6.74 -24.29
CA VAL A 292 -70.25 -5.92 -23.41
C VAL A 292 -68.79 -6.08 -23.76
N TYR A 293 -68.03 -4.99 -23.64
CA TYR A 293 -66.60 -4.93 -23.93
C TYR A 293 -65.87 -4.66 -22.61
N PHE A 294 -64.79 -5.41 -22.36
CA PHE A 294 -63.93 -5.29 -21.18
C PHE A 294 -62.62 -4.62 -21.54
#